data_AF-A0A926JA72-F1
#
_entry.id   AF-A0A926JA72-F1
#
_cell.length_a   1.000
_cell.length_b   1.000
_cell.length_c   1.000
_cell.angle_alpha   90.00
_cell.angle_beta   90.00
_cell.angle_gamma   90.00
#
_symmetry.space_group_name_H-M   'P 1'
#
loop_
_entity.id
_entity.type
_entity.pdbx_description
1 polymer ?
#
loop_
_entity_poly.entity_id
_entity_poly.type
_entity_poly.pdbx_seq_one_letter_code
_entity_poly.pdbx_strand_id
1 'polypeptide(L)'
;MYAGSDDPAAAPPAATASAKRAVPSVEATLPPDAPTALPSLLARPVIRPEQAFPEKHVRLKDGSRYARVDLASTTDCARGMSPELAELIERGEECARLTAALFTDTERRSQVTVTVLSFRRVEDASRVFAMASMDPVTYQVVSLDPPPEAGMPTVPPGSAGVFRRLMTVRSVVFSNGQWSDGAEAEEALITKQTEDLLRYVNDKVVAYEQGGTGR
;
A
#
# COMPACT_ATOMS: atom_id res chain seq x y z
N MET A 1 -14.58 -16.62 79.90
CA MET A 1 -15.50 -15.47 80.11
C MET A 1 -15.55 -14.70 78.81
N TYR A 2 -16.73 -14.60 78.21
CA TYR A 2 -17.01 -13.91 76.96
C TYR A 2 -16.92 -12.38 77.13
N ALA A 3 -16.32 -11.69 76.16
CA ALA A 3 -16.53 -10.27 75.80
C ALA A 3 -15.70 -10.03 74.53
N GLY A 4 -16.16 -9.42 73.45
CA GLY A 4 -17.38 -8.73 73.09
C GLY A 4 -17.04 -8.07 71.75
N SER A 5 -17.81 -8.32 70.71
CA SER A 5 -17.59 -7.76 69.36
C SER A 5 -18.83 -6.97 68.98
N ASP A 6 -18.83 -5.68 69.33
CA ASP A 6 -19.74 -4.66 68.79
C ASP A 6 -18.88 -3.69 67.97
N ASP A 7 -18.85 -3.90 66.65
CA ASP A 7 -18.34 -2.91 65.71
C ASP A 7 -19.55 -2.32 64.95
N PRO A 8 -19.72 -0.98 64.94
CA PRO A 8 -20.87 -0.34 64.33
C PRO A 8 -20.81 -0.38 62.81
N ALA A 9 -21.96 -0.71 62.22
CA ALA A 9 -22.21 -0.68 60.79
C ALA A 9 -21.92 0.69 60.18
N ALA A 10 -20.85 0.79 59.39
CA ALA A 10 -20.59 1.92 58.51
C ALA A 10 -21.31 1.69 57.16
N ALA A 11 -22.24 2.59 56.83
CA ALA A 11 -22.99 2.58 55.59
C ALA A 11 -22.07 2.78 54.36
N PRO A 12 -22.36 2.14 53.21
CA PRO A 12 -21.62 2.36 51.98
C PRO A 12 -21.91 3.77 51.40
N PRO A 13 -20.91 4.43 50.80
CA PRO A 13 -21.11 5.73 50.18
C PRO A 13 -22.04 5.65 48.97
N ALA A 14 -22.91 6.65 48.84
CA ALA A 14 -23.86 6.81 47.75
C ALA A 14 -23.16 6.83 46.38
N ALA A 15 -23.68 6.05 45.45
CA ALA A 15 -23.26 6.05 44.06
C ALA A 15 -23.55 7.41 43.42
N THR A 16 -22.50 8.16 43.11
CA THR A 16 -22.59 9.34 42.24
C THR A 16 -22.92 8.86 40.84
N ALA A 17 -24.14 9.12 40.37
CA ALA A 17 -24.54 8.87 38.99
C ALA A 17 -23.64 9.67 38.05
N SER A 18 -22.70 8.99 37.36
CA SER A 18 -21.99 9.57 36.24
C SER A 18 -23.00 9.91 35.16
N ALA A 19 -23.27 11.20 34.98
CA ALA A 19 -24.02 11.72 33.87
C ALA A 19 -23.37 11.24 32.56
N LYS A 20 -24.01 10.28 31.89
CA LYS A 20 -23.66 9.90 30.52
C LYS A 20 -23.85 11.14 29.65
N ARG A 21 -22.73 11.75 29.26
CA ARG A 21 -22.73 12.78 28.22
C ARG A 21 -23.20 12.10 26.93
N ALA A 22 -24.44 12.35 26.54
CA ALA A 22 -24.97 11.90 25.27
C ALA A 22 -24.10 12.49 24.15
N VAL A 23 -23.39 11.63 23.43
CA VAL A 23 -22.79 11.98 22.14
C VAL A 23 -23.93 12.30 21.18
N PRO A 24 -23.88 13.41 20.43
CA PRO A 24 -24.89 13.68 19.41
C PRO A 24 -24.75 12.62 18.31
N SER A 25 -25.72 11.70 18.26
CA SER A 25 -25.89 10.80 17.12
C SER A 25 -26.47 11.63 15.97
N VAL A 26 -25.64 11.93 14.98
CA VAL A 26 -26.13 12.44 13.70
C VAL A 26 -26.66 11.22 12.94
N GLU A 27 -27.98 11.04 12.93
CA GLU A 27 -28.62 10.24 11.89
C GLU A 27 -28.43 11.00 10.57
N ALA A 28 -27.39 10.62 9.83
CA ALA A 28 -27.19 11.08 8.47
C ALA A 28 -28.33 10.50 7.61
N THR A 29 -29.41 11.26 7.48
CA THR A 29 -30.46 10.97 6.51
C THR A 29 -29.86 11.25 5.14
N LEU A 30 -29.66 10.19 4.35
CA LEU A 30 -29.24 10.30 2.96
C LEU A 30 -30.26 11.18 2.22
N PRO A 31 -29.80 12.12 1.36
CA PRO A 31 -30.70 12.85 0.47
C PRO A 31 -31.56 11.85 -0.32
N PRO A 32 -32.85 12.14 -0.57
CA PRO A 32 -33.74 11.25 -1.31
C PRO A 32 -33.30 10.98 -2.76
N ASP A 33 -32.30 11.72 -3.25
CA ASP A 33 -31.67 11.55 -4.56
C ASP A 33 -30.30 10.85 -4.52
N ALA A 34 -29.93 10.19 -3.42
CA ALA A 34 -28.73 9.37 -3.37
C ALA A 34 -28.91 8.14 -4.29
N PRO A 35 -28.05 7.94 -5.31
CA PRO A 35 -28.18 6.81 -6.22
C PRO A 35 -28.12 5.49 -5.42
N THR A 36 -29.20 4.72 -5.49
CA THR A 36 -29.43 3.49 -4.68
C THR A 36 -28.47 2.35 -5.02
N ALA A 37 -27.62 2.52 -6.03
CA ALA A 37 -26.48 1.67 -6.28
C ALA A 37 -25.36 2.56 -6.81
N LEU A 38 -24.20 2.56 -6.16
CA LEU A 38 -22.92 2.79 -6.83
C LEU A 38 -22.64 1.50 -7.60
N PRO A 39 -23.02 1.37 -8.88
CA PRO A 39 -23.01 0.07 -9.52
C PRO A 39 -21.55 -0.27 -9.86
N SER A 40 -21.15 -1.49 -9.51
CA SER A 40 -19.99 -2.20 -10.06
C SER A 40 -18.57 -1.76 -9.68
N LEU A 41 -18.29 -0.52 -9.26
CA LEU A 41 -16.88 -0.11 -9.01
C LEU A 41 -16.24 -0.85 -7.83
N LEU A 42 -16.97 -1.02 -6.73
CA LEU A 42 -16.53 -1.79 -5.56
C LEU A 42 -16.60 -3.31 -5.79
N ALA A 43 -17.40 -3.77 -6.76
CA ALA A 43 -17.56 -5.19 -7.09
C ALA A 43 -16.56 -5.70 -8.14
N ARG A 44 -15.68 -4.83 -8.68
CA ARG A 44 -14.70 -5.25 -9.68
C ARG A 44 -13.79 -6.33 -9.10
N PRO A 45 -13.43 -7.39 -9.86
CA PRO A 45 -12.43 -8.35 -9.41
C PRO A 45 -11.09 -7.68 -9.12
N VAL A 46 -10.30 -8.23 -8.22
CA VAL A 46 -8.92 -7.79 -7.93
C VAL A 46 -8.12 -7.70 -9.23
N ILE A 47 -7.36 -6.62 -9.42
CA ILE A 47 -6.56 -6.41 -10.63
C ILE A 47 -5.60 -7.58 -10.85
N ARG A 48 -5.47 -8.01 -12.10
CA ARG A 48 -4.54 -9.07 -12.49
C ARG A 48 -3.16 -8.50 -12.82
N PRO A 49 -2.08 -9.29 -12.71
CA PRO A 49 -0.74 -8.83 -13.03
C PRO A 49 -0.62 -8.22 -14.43
N GLU A 50 -1.26 -8.81 -15.42
CA GLU A 50 -1.22 -8.36 -16.82
C GLU A 50 -2.01 -7.07 -17.05
N GLN A 51 -2.90 -6.70 -16.12
CA GLN A 51 -3.64 -5.45 -16.15
C GLN A 51 -2.87 -4.33 -15.45
N ALA A 52 -2.18 -4.64 -14.35
CA ALA A 52 -1.32 -3.70 -13.65
C ALA A 52 -0.03 -3.40 -14.44
N PHE A 53 0.54 -4.42 -15.10
CA PHE A 53 1.80 -4.34 -15.83
C PHE A 53 1.68 -4.93 -17.26
N PRO A 54 0.87 -4.31 -18.15
CA PRO A 54 0.58 -4.88 -19.46
C PRO A 54 1.80 -4.93 -20.38
N GLU A 55 2.63 -3.89 -20.36
CA GLU A 55 3.72 -3.73 -21.31
C GLU A 55 5.03 -4.30 -20.76
N LYS A 56 5.75 -5.05 -21.60
CA LYS A 56 7.15 -5.44 -21.31
C LYS A 56 8.12 -4.27 -21.54
N HIS A 57 7.78 -3.38 -22.47
CA HIS A 57 8.56 -2.19 -22.77
C HIS A 57 7.68 -0.96 -22.59
N VAL A 58 8.05 -0.11 -21.64
CA VAL A 58 7.31 1.10 -21.30
C VAL A 58 7.99 2.27 -21.98
N ARG A 59 7.18 3.11 -22.64
CA ARG A 59 7.62 4.41 -23.15
C ARG A 59 6.74 5.47 -22.53
N LEU A 60 7.35 6.37 -21.77
CA LEU A 60 6.66 7.44 -21.08
C LEU A 60 6.46 8.66 -21.98
N LYS A 61 5.62 9.60 -21.52
CA LYS A 61 5.25 10.82 -22.26
C LYS A 61 6.45 11.72 -22.55
N ASP A 62 7.45 11.73 -21.68
CA ASP A 62 8.68 12.51 -21.84
C ASP A 62 9.71 11.82 -22.76
N GLY A 63 9.38 10.65 -23.29
CA GLY A 63 10.26 9.87 -24.17
C GLY A 63 11.15 8.85 -23.46
N SER A 64 11.17 8.85 -22.12
CA SER A 64 11.91 7.87 -21.32
C SER A 64 11.43 6.45 -21.61
N ARG A 65 12.37 5.49 -21.59
CA ARG A 65 12.12 4.10 -21.97
C ARG A 65 12.60 3.16 -20.88
N TYR A 66 11.77 2.17 -20.56
CA TYR A 66 12.06 1.15 -19.57
C TYR A 66 11.71 -0.24 -20.10
N ALA A 67 12.45 -1.24 -19.63
CA ALA A 67 12.13 -2.64 -19.83
C ALA A 67 11.70 -3.26 -18.50
N ARG A 68 10.55 -3.94 -18.51
CA ARG A 68 10.15 -4.83 -17.42
C ARG A 68 10.94 -6.13 -17.53
N VAL A 69 11.85 -6.33 -16.59
CA VAL A 69 12.76 -7.48 -16.55
C VAL A 69 12.26 -8.59 -15.63
N ASP A 70 11.37 -8.27 -14.68
CA ASP A 70 10.70 -9.27 -13.85
C ASP A 70 9.24 -8.91 -13.56
N LEU A 71 8.44 -9.92 -13.23
CA LEU A 71 7.06 -9.78 -12.74
C LEU A 71 6.73 -10.95 -11.82
N ALA A 72 6.46 -10.62 -10.56
CA ALA A 72 6.04 -11.54 -9.53
C ALA A 72 4.61 -11.22 -9.07
N SER A 73 3.83 -12.25 -8.75
CA SER A 73 2.51 -12.09 -8.14
C SER A 73 2.23 -13.20 -7.14
N THR A 74 1.59 -12.83 -6.04
CA THR A 74 1.24 -13.76 -4.95
C THR A 74 -0.03 -13.29 -4.24
N THR A 75 -0.76 -14.25 -3.67
CA THR A 75 -1.85 -13.97 -2.72
C THR A 75 -1.36 -13.93 -1.27
N ASP A 76 -0.15 -14.41 -1.01
CA ASP A 76 0.55 -14.21 0.26
C ASP A 76 1.29 -12.87 0.22
N CYS A 77 0.58 -11.80 0.62
CA CYS A 77 1.09 -10.44 0.55
C CYS A 77 2.26 -10.18 1.51
N ALA A 78 2.36 -10.90 2.62
CA ALA A 78 3.39 -10.67 3.65
C ALA A 78 4.82 -10.96 3.15
N ARG A 79 4.96 -11.88 2.19
CA ARG A 79 6.26 -12.35 1.66
C ARG A 79 7.13 -11.26 0.99
N GLY A 80 6.55 -10.14 0.58
CA GLY A 80 7.24 -9.08 -0.17
C GLY A 80 7.40 -7.75 0.58
N MET A 81 7.40 -7.77 1.92
CA MET A 81 7.26 -6.58 2.75
C MET A 81 8.24 -6.56 3.92
N SER A 82 8.44 -5.38 4.51
CA SER A 82 9.08 -5.28 5.83
C SER A 82 8.25 -6.03 6.90
N PRO A 83 8.88 -6.50 7.99
CA PRO A 83 8.17 -7.21 9.06
C PRO A 83 6.96 -6.45 9.60
N GLU A 84 7.10 -5.13 9.80
CA GLU A 84 6.05 -4.28 10.36
C GLU A 84 4.87 -4.11 9.40
N LEU A 85 5.14 -4.02 8.09
CA LEU A 85 4.10 -3.98 7.07
C LEU A 85 3.44 -5.36 6.89
N ALA A 86 4.22 -6.44 6.93
CA ALA A 86 3.69 -7.81 6.90
C ALA A 86 2.73 -8.05 8.08
N GLU A 87 3.12 -7.66 9.29
CA GLU A 87 2.28 -7.79 10.48
C GLU A 87 1.03 -6.89 10.40
N LEU A 88 1.14 -5.69 9.81
CA LEU A 88 -0.03 -4.85 9.54
C LEU A 88 -1.01 -5.59 8.62
N ILE A 89 -0.53 -6.19 7.54
CA ILE A 89 -1.36 -6.93 6.59
C ILE A 89 -1.99 -8.19 7.22
N GLU A 90 -1.21 -8.97 7.97
CA GLU A 90 -1.68 -10.20 8.62
C GLU A 90 -2.73 -9.97 9.71
N ARG A 91 -2.71 -8.81 10.39
CA ARG A 91 -3.65 -8.47 11.48
C ARG A 91 -5.07 -8.10 11.04
N GLY A 92 -5.42 -8.32 9.76
CA GLY A 92 -6.81 -8.24 9.30
C GLY A 92 -7.06 -7.31 8.11
N GLU A 93 -6.00 -6.85 7.45
CA GLU A 93 -6.13 -6.14 6.18
C GLU A 93 -6.27 -7.20 5.08
N GLU A 94 -7.42 -7.26 4.41
CA GLU A 94 -7.70 -8.29 3.41
C GLU A 94 -6.97 -8.00 2.09
N CYS A 95 -5.63 -7.97 2.14
CA CYS A 95 -4.79 -7.93 0.96
C CYS A 95 -5.07 -9.17 0.14
N ALA A 96 -5.65 -8.96 -1.03
CA ALA A 96 -6.07 -10.05 -1.90
C ALA A 96 -4.95 -10.47 -2.86
N ARG A 97 -4.04 -9.55 -3.19
CA ARG A 97 -2.92 -9.80 -4.09
C ARG A 97 -1.83 -8.75 -3.93
N LEU A 98 -0.59 -9.23 -3.97
CA LEU A 98 0.60 -8.45 -4.26
C LEU A 98 1.03 -8.77 -5.70
N THR A 99 1.32 -7.74 -6.49
CA THR A 99 2.00 -7.88 -7.77
C THR A 99 3.14 -6.89 -7.86
N ALA A 100 4.36 -7.35 -8.13
CA ALA A 100 5.54 -6.52 -8.24
C ALA A 100 6.19 -6.72 -9.62
N ALA A 101 6.68 -5.63 -10.21
CA ALA A 101 7.45 -5.66 -11.44
C ALA A 101 8.75 -4.89 -11.27
N LEU A 102 9.85 -5.47 -11.76
CA LEU A 102 11.15 -4.81 -11.81
C LEU A 102 11.35 -4.19 -13.20
N PHE A 103 11.65 -2.90 -13.21
CA PHE A 103 11.97 -2.14 -14.41
C PHE A 103 13.42 -1.68 -14.40
N THR A 104 14.00 -1.58 -15.58
CA THR A 104 15.31 -0.96 -15.79
C THR A 104 15.27 -0.01 -16.99
N ASP A 105 16.12 1.02 -16.95
CA ASP A 105 16.32 1.92 -18.08
C ASP A 105 17.10 1.25 -19.23
N THR A 106 17.22 1.94 -20.35
CA THR A 106 17.89 1.40 -21.54
C THR A 106 19.38 1.13 -21.34
N GLU A 107 20.00 1.82 -20.39
CA GLU A 107 21.42 1.67 -20.05
C GLU A 107 21.66 0.60 -18.98
N ARG A 108 20.59 0.01 -18.42
CA ARG A 108 20.63 -0.95 -17.29
C ARG A 108 21.30 -0.38 -16.05
N ARG A 109 21.19 0.92 -15.84
CA ARG A 109 21.73 1.63 -14.69
C ARG A 109 20.74 1.69 -13.55
N SER A 110 19.46 1.89 -13.82
CA SER A 110 18.43 1.96 -12.77
C SER A 110 17.70 0.64 -12.56
N GLN A 111 17.29 0.39 -11.31
CA GLN A 111 16.42 -0.70 -10.90
C GLN A 111 15.24 -0.09 -10.14
N VAL A 112 14.05 -0.16 -10.73
CA VAL A 112 12.82 0.35 -10.12
C VAL A 112 11.82 -0.78 -9.96
N THR A 113 11.60 -1.21 -8.72
CA THR A 113 10.52 -2.14 -8.39
C THR A 113 9.25 -1.36 -8.15
N VAL A 114 8.19 -1.66 -8.88
CA VAL A 114 6.85 -1.11 -8.62
C VAL A 114 5.94 -2.24 -8.14
N THR A 115 5.32 -2.06 -6.99
CA THR A 115 4.47 -3.07 -6.33
C THR A 115 3.05 -2.54 -6.16
N VAL A 116 2.07 -3.28 -6.65
CA VAL A 116 0.64 -3.03 -6.45
C VAL A 116 0.12 -4.00 -5.40
N LEU A 117 -0.31 -3.45 -4.26
CA LEU A 117 -1.09 -4.17 -3.26
C LEU A 117 -2.56 -3.90 -3.50
N SER A 118 -3.34 -4.95 -3.74
CA SER A 118 -4.77 -4.85 -3.96
C SER A 118 -5.55 -5.40 -2.79
N PHE A 119 -6.50 -4.61 -2.29
CA PHE A 119 -7.32 -4.95 -1.14
C PHE A 119 -8.76 -5.20 -1.56
N ARG A 120 -9.48 -5.99 -0.75
CA ARG A 120 -10.93 -6.15 -0.92
C ARG A 120 -11.70 -4.93 -0.44
N ARG A 121 -11.19 -4.26 0.59
CA ARG A 121 -11.82 -3.13 1.26
C ARG A 121 -10.99 -1.86 1.07
N VAL A 122 -11.66 -0.72 0.94
CA VAL A 122 -11.01 0.59 0.75
C VAL A 122 -10.31 1.03 2.03
N GLU A 123 -10.92 0.71 3.17
CA GLU A 123 -10.42 0.99 4.51
C GLU A 123 -9.04 0.36 4.73
N ASP A 124 -8.85 -0.86 4.21
CA ASP A 124 -7.60 -1.60 4.37
C ASP A 124 -6.47 -0.97 3.57
N ALA A 125 -6.76 -0.62 2.30
CA ALA A 125 -5.83 0.15 1.47
C ALA A 125 -5.50 1.51 2.10
N SER A 126 -6.50 2.18 2.68
CA SER A 126 -6.34 3.48 3.34
C SER A 126 -5.44 3.40 4.56
N ARG A 127 -5.62 2.37 5.40
CA ARG A 127 -4.81 2.17 6.60
C ARG A 127 -3.35 1.85 6.25
N VAL A 128 -3.14 0.96 5.28
CA VAL A 128 -1.80 0.65 4.79
C VAL A 128 -1.12 1.89 4.20
N PHE A 129 -1.82 2.65 3.34
CA PHE A 129 -1.29 3.88 2.78
C PHE A 129 -0.97 4.93 3.86
N ALA A 130 -1.84 5.10 4.86
CA ALA A 130 -1.63 6.05 5.94
C ALA A 130 -0.39 5.70 6.78
N MET A 131 -0.28 4.45 7.24
CA MET A 131 0.88 3.99 8.02
C MET A 131 2.17 4.11 7.21
N ALA A 132 2.13 3.68 5.95
CA ALA A 132 3.23 3.82 5.02
C ALA A 132 3.62 5.27 4.73
N SER A 133 2.68 6.21 4.74
CA SER A 133 2.98 7.62 4.53
C SER A 133 3.55 8.29 5.78
N MET A 134 3.18 7.82 6.97
CA MET A 134 3.69 8.33 8.25
C MET A 134 5.13 7.88 8.52
N ASP A 135 5.46 6.63 8.19
CA ASP A 135 6.81 6.09 8.37
C ASP A 135 7.21 5.23 7.16
N PRO A 136 7.74 5.86 6.09
CA PRO A 136 7.97 5.17 4.84
C PRO A 136 9.16 4.20 4.86
N VAL A 137 10.05 4.34 5.85
CA VAL A 137 11.23 3.47 6.02
C VAL A 137 10.83 2.19 6.76
N THR A 138 10.00 2.30 7.80
CA THR A 138 9.51 1.13 8.53
C THR A 138 8.51 0.32 7.71
N TYR A 139 7.59 0.98 7.00
CA TYR A 139 6.56 0.31 6.19
C TYR A 139 6.93 0.37 4.70
N GLN A 140 7.79 -0.56 4.30
CA GLN A 140 8.30 -0.66 2.92
C GLN A 140 7.97 -2.02 2.29
N VAL A 141 7.81 -2.02 0.97
CA VAL A 141 7.84 -3.25 0.18
C VAL A 141 9.29 -3.56 -0.17
N VAL A 142 9.64 -4.84 -0.31
CA VAL A 142 11.00 -5.26 -0.66
C VAL A 142 11.21 -5.09 -2.18
N SER A 143 12.37 -4.56 -2.57
CA SER A 143 12.77 -4.50 -3.99
C SER A 143 13.02 -5.92 -4.52
N LEU A 144 12.62 -6.18 -5.77
CA LEU A 144 12.94 -7.45 -6.42
C LEU A 144 14.41 -7.47 -6.83
N ASP A 145 15.03 -8.64 -6.67
CA ASP A 145 16.34 -8.90 -7.28
C ASP A 145 16.17 -9.12 -8.78
N PRO A 146 17.08 -8.59 -9.62
CA PRO A 146 17.04 -8.86 -11.05
C PRO A 146 17.28 -10.35 -11.31
N PRO A 147 16.48 -10.99 -12.18
CA PRO A 147 16.70 -12.39 -12.53
C PRO A 147 18.02 -12.52 -13.33
N PRO A 148 18.72 -13.66 -13.28
CA PRO A 148 20.04 -13.82 -13.92
C PRO A 148 20.08 -13.42 -15.40
N GLU A 149 19.02 -13.73 -16.15
CA GLU A 149 18.86 -13.38 -17.57
C GLU A 149 18.75 -11.87 -17.84
N ALA A 150 18.44 -11.05 -16.83
CA ALA A 150 18.43 -9.60 -16.96
C ALA A 150 19.85 -9.03 -17.09
N GLY A 151 20.89 -9.79 -16.75
CA GLY A 151 22.29 -9.37 -16.84
C GLY A 151 22.58 -8.13 -16.01
N MET A 152 21.88 -7.97 -14.89
CA MET A 152 22.00 -6.86 -13.95
C MET A 152 22.49 -7.38 -12.59
N PRO A 153 23.32 -6.61 -11.87
CA PRO A 153 23.72 -6.99 -10.52
C PRO A 153 22.58 -6.80 -9.53
N THR A 154 22.52 -7.68 -8.53
CA THR A 154 21.73 -7.41 -7.32
C THR A 154 22.28 -6.18 -6.60
N VAL A 155 21.40 -5.28 -6.18
CA VAL A 155 21.79 -4.09 -5.42
C VAL A 155 22.21 -4.50 -4.00
N PRO A 156 23.34 -4.00 -3.48
CA PRO A 156 23.76 -4.32 -2.12
C PRO A 156 22.70 -3.94 -1.06
N PRO A 157 22.50 -4.75 -0.02
CA PRO A 157 21.63 -4.38 1.10
C PRO A 157 22.09 -3.07 1.74
N GLY A 158 21.14 -2.17 2.02
CA GLY A 158 21.42 -0.86 2.62
C GLY A 158 21.84 0.24 1.63
N SER A 159 21.95 -0.05 0.33
CA SER A 159 22.13 0.99 -0.69
C SER A 159 21.02 2.02 -0.66
N ALA A 160 21.37 3.28 -0.91
CA ALA A 160 20.41 4.36 -1.02
C ALA A 160 19.32 4.04 -2.04
N GLY A 161 18.09 4.41 -1.70
CA GLY A 161 16.93 4.15 -2.53
C GLY A 161 15.87 5.21 -2.35
N VAL A 162 15.07 5.38 -3.39
CA VAL A 162 13.93 6.28 -3.40
C VAL A 162 12.67 5.46 -3.22
N PHE A 163 11.95 5.72 -2.13
CA PHE A 163 10.67 5.09 -1.82
C PHE A 163 9.55 6.09 -2.06
N ARG A 164 8.56 5.69 -2.86
CA ARG A 164 7.36 6.49 -3.14
C ARG A 164 6.13 5.60 -3.11
N ARG A 165 4.97 6.22 -2.96
CA ARG A 165 3.68 5.54 -2.92
C ARG A 165 2.54 6.44 -3.36
N LEU A 166 1.53 5.82 -3.95
CA LEU A 166 0.24 6.42 -4.27
C LEU A 166 -0.87 5.47 -3.85
N MET A 167 -2.02 6.03 -3.54
CA MET A 167 -3.24 5.29 -3.27
C MET A 167 -4.21 5.45 -4.44
N THR A 168 -4.93 4.37 -4.75
CA THR A 168 -6.06 4.35 -5.67
C THR A 168 -7.36 4.19 -4.87
N VAL A 169 -8.43 3.60 -5.42
CA VAL A 169 -9.65 3.37 -4.63
C VAL A 169 -9.39 2.27 -3.60
N ARG A 170 -8.80 1.15 -4.00
CA ARG A 170 -8.62 -0.03 -3.14
C ARG A 170 -7.27 -0.70 -3.29
N SER A 171 -6.34 -0.02 -3.94
CA SER A 171 -4.97 -0.50 -4.10
C SER A 171 -3.99 0.57 -3.65
N VAL A 172 -2.84 0.13 -3.14
CA VAL A 172 -1.69 0.98 -2.86
C VAL A 172 -0.57 0.59 -3.81
N VAL A 173 -0.03 1.57 -4.53
CA VAL A 173 1.09 1.38 -5.44
C VAL A 173 2.34 1.92 -4.75
N PHE A 174 3.33 1.08 -4.57
CA PHE A 174 4.64 1.40 -4.04
C PHE A 174 5.67 1.39 -5.16
N SER A 175 6.69 2.22 -5.06
CA SER A 175 7.85 2.14 -5.93
C SER A 175 9.14 2.34 -5.16
N ASN A 176 10.12 1.49 -5.44
CA ASN A 176 11.46 1.54 -4.88
C ASN A 176 12.45 1.66 -6.04
N GLY A 177 13.13 2.79 -6.15
CA GLY A 177 14.15 3.00 -7.17
C GLY A 177 15.55 3.07 -6.58
N GLN A 178 16.48 2.37 -7.21
CA GLN A 178 17.89 2.31 -6.82
C GLN A 178 18.77 2.30 -8.08
N TRP A 179 20.02 2.74 -7.93
CA TRP A 179 21.03 2.51 -8.96
C TRP A 179 21.62 1.11 -8.82
N SER A 180 21.93 0.48 -9.95
CA SER A 180 22.41 -0.91 -10.00
C SER A 180 23.78 -1.09 -9.38
N ASP A 181 24.59 -0.04 -9.36
CA ASP A 181 25.89 0.00 -8.68
C ASP A 181 25.76 0.39 -7.19
N GLY A 182 24.54 0.65 -6.70
CA GLY A 182 24.27 1.09 -5.34
C GLY A 182 24.71 2.52 -5.05
N ALA A 183 25.04 3.33 -6.07
CA ALA A 183 25.48 4.70 -5.89
C ALA A 183 24.38 5.60 -5.30
N GLU A 184 24.80 6.65 -4.59
CA GLU A 184 23.90 7.70 -4.07
C GLU A 184 23.84 8.93 -4.98
N ALA A 185 24.72 8.97 -6.01
CA ALA A 185 24.77 10.08 -6.95
C ALA A 185 23.49 10.18 -7.79
N GLU A 186 23.26 11.36 -8.37
CA GLU A 186 22.12 11.58 -9.27
C GLU A 186 20.74 11.29 -8.61
N GLU A 187 20.61 11.50 -7.29
CA GLU A 187 19.38 11.25 -6.52
C GLU A 187 18.12 11.84 -7.18
N ALA A 188 18.23 13.05 -7.73
CA ALA A 188 17.13 13.72 -8.42
C ALA A 188 16.68 12.94 -9.67
N LEU A 189 17.60 12.32 -10.40
CA LEU A 189 17.30 11.53 -11.58
C LEU A 189 16.61 10.22 -11.19
N ILE A 190 17.16 9.45 -10.25
CA ILE A 190 16.51 8.20 -9.79
C ILE A 190 15.15 8.49 -9.14
N THR A 191 15.03 9.61 -8.43
CA THR A 191 13.73 10.07 -7.90
C THR A 191 12.73 10.29 -9.02
N LYS A 192 13.11 11.04 -10.06
CA LYS A 192 12.25 11.28 -11.22
C LYS A 192 11.83 9.96 -11.87
N GLN A 193 12.78 9.07 -12.16
CA GLN A 193 12.47 7.77 -12.80
C GLN A 193 11.50 6.93 -11.96
N THR A 194 11.69 6.94 -10.63
CA THR A 194 10.84 6.21 -9.67
C THR A 194 9.42 6.75 -9.66
N GLU A 195 9.26 8.08 -9.57
CA GLU A 195 7.95 8.74 -9.58
C GLU A 195 7.22 8.59 -10.91
N ASP A 196 7.97 8.61 -12.02
CA ASP A 196 7.45 8.42 -13.36
C ASP A 196 6.86 7.02 -13.56
N LEU A 197 7.58 5.97 -13.15
CA LEU A 197 7.08 4.59 -13.19
C LEU A 197 5.95 4.35 -12.19
N LEU A 198 6.02 4.95 -11.00
CA LEU A 198 4.93 4.92 -10.03
C LEU A 198 3.63 5.49 -10.61
N ARG A 199 3.69 6.70 -11.19
CA ARG A 199 2.53 7.34 -11.83
C ARG A 199 2.00 6.51 -12.99
N TYR A 200 2.91 6.00 -13.83
CA TYR A 200 2.55 5.15 -14.96
C TYR A 200 1.69 3.95 -14.53
N VAL A 201 2.15 3.18 -13.53
CA VAL A 201 1.44 1.99 -13.04
C VAL A 201 0.17 2.40 -12.30
N ASN A 202 0.22 3.46 -11.48
CA ASN A 202 -0.94 4.00 -10.81
C ASN A 202 -2.06 4.34 -11.79
N ASP A 203 -1.76 5.01 -12.90
CA ASP A 203 -2.75 5.36 -13.93
C ASP A 203 -3.42 4.11 -14.54
N LYS A 204 -2.68 3.02 -14.73
CA LYS A 204 -3.23 1.73 -15.21
C LYS A 204 -4.16 1.10 -14.17
N VAL A 205 -3.76 1.12 -12.89
CA VAL A 205 -4.57 0.60 -11.78
C VAL A 205 -5.86 1.41 -11.62
N VAL A 206 -5.76 2.74 -11.62
CA VAL A 206 -6.91 3.66 -11.57
C VAL A 206 -7.85 3.41 -12.73
N ALA A 207 -7.33 3.32 -13.97
CA ALA A 207 -8.16 3.04 -15.14
C ALA A 207 -8.93 1.72 -14.99
N TYR A 208 -8.27 0.67 -14.49
CA TYR A 208 -8.93 -0.61 -14.22
C TYR A 208 -10.03 -0.49 -13.15
N GLU A 209 -9.74 0.15 -12.03
CA GLU A 209 -10.68 0.31 -10.90
C GLU A 209 -11.88 1.19 -11.27
N GLN A 210 -11.68 2.23 -12.08
CA GLN A 210 -12.75 3.11 -12.57
C GLN A 210 -13.54 2.52 -13.74
N GLY A 211 -13.07 1.42 -14.33
CA GLY A 211 -13.73 0.79 -15.46
C GLY A 211 -13.43 1.39 -16.82
N GLY A 212 -12.36 2.18 -16.93
CA GLY A 212 -11.79 2.54 -18.20
C GLY A 212 -11.35 1.28 -18.94
N THR A 213 -12.04 0.96 -20.03
CA THR A 213 -11.45 0.10 -21.05
C THR A 213 -10.42 0.97 -21.76
N GLY A 214 -9.14 0.57 -21.68
CA GLY A 214 -8.06 1.23 -22.42
C GLY A 214 -8.50 1.42 -23.87
N ARG A 215 -8.53 2.67 -24.31
CA ARG A 215 -8.82 3.05 -25.69
C ARG A 215 -7.55 3.62 -26.29
#